data_AF-A0A929YPL7-F1
#
_entry.id   AF-A0A929YPL7-F1
#
_cell.length_a   1.000
_cell.length_b   1.000
_cell.length_c   1.000
_cell.angle_alpha   90.00
_cell.angle_beta   90.00
_cell.angle_gamma   90.00
#
_symmetry.space_group_name_H-M   'P 1'
#
loop_
_entity.id
_entity.type
_entity.pdbx_description
1 polymer ?
#
loop_
_entity_poly.entity_id
_entity_poly.type
_entity_poly.pdbx_seq_one_letter_code
_entity_poly.pdbx_strand_id
1 'polypeptide(L)'
;MRLGRTIAGNRDVVESELARQQLLEKREKKKKVQLLLLGIVIVVTVVLGVVIIQSAVKKVPAANQKKVETIKYIPTVSIIDEDGSNFITERTKQYVGLFEKDASESGLKIIKAIIPAGKAREVDLYFEGREEFYKCNLGRGTAETLEDIIRMIGFLKKQNLKVGYVDVRIEGRAYYKAT
;
A
#
# COMPACT_ATOMS: atom_id res chain seq x y z
N MET A 1 70.99 27.13 -51.90
CA MET A 1 70.59 28.35 -52.63
C MET A 1 69.18 28.74 -52.19
N ARG A 2 68.99 29.94 -51.65
CA ARG A 2 67.67 30.45 -51.25
C ARG A 2 66.97 31.00 -52.49
N LEU A 3 65.88 30.38 -52.93
CA LEU A 3 65.04 30.93 -54.00
C LEU A 3 64.42 32.25 -53.52
N GLY A 4 64.64 33.32 -54.28
CA GLY A 4 64.07 34.64 -54.00
C GLY A 4 62.55 34.59 -54.04
N ARG A 5 61.91 35.11 -52.98
CA ARG A 5 60.46 35.27 -52.93
C ARG A 5 60.04 36.35 -53.92
N THR A 6 59.24 36.01 -54.91
CA THR A 6 58.61 36.97 -55.83
C THR A 6 57.30 37.48 -55.25
N ILE A 7 57.00 38.76 -55.52
CA ILE A 7 55.82 39.47 -54.99
C ILE A 7 54.51 38.74 -55.37
N ALA A 8 54.47 38.10 -56.54
CA ALA A 8 53.33 37.30 -57.00
C ALA A 8 53.06 36.07 -56.11
N GLY A 9 54.10 35.28 -55.76
CA GLY A 9 53.93 34.10 -54.92
C GLY A 9 53.53 34.42 -53.48
N ASN A 10 53.91 35.59 -52.97
CA ASN A 10 53.47 36.02 -51.64
C ASN A 10 51.99 36.42 -51.62
N ARG A 11 51.45 36.93 -52.74
CA ARG A 11 50.03 37.27 -52.88
C ARG A 11 49.16 36.02 -52.95
N ASP A 12 49.57 35.02 -53.72
CA ASP A 12 48.82 33.76 -53.85
C ASP A 12 48.78 32.97 -52.52
N VAL A 13 49.87 32.99 -51.75
CA VAL A 13 49.93 32.39 -50.41
C VAL A 13 49.01 33.13 -49.45
N VAL A 14 49.00 34.47 -49.47
CA VAL A 14 48.10 35.28 -48.63
C VAL A 14 46.63 35.07 -49.01
N GLU A 15 46.30 34.99 -50.31
CA GLU A 15 44.94 34.67 -50.77
C GLU A 15 44.52 33.25 -50.37
N SER A 16 45.44 32.28 -50.43
CA SER A 16 45.19 30.91 -49.96
C SER A 16 45.00 30.82 -48.44
N GLU A 17 45.79 31.57 -47.66
CA GLU A 17 45.69 31.65 -46.21
C GLU A 17 44.39 32.35 -45.77
N LEU A 18 44.02 33.45 -46.44
CA LEU A 18 42.74 34.14 -46.23
C LEU A 18 41.55 33.23 -46.56
N ALA A 19 41.60 32.49 -47.68
CA ALA A 19 40.55 31.54 -48.04
C ALA A 19 40.43 30.40 -47.02
N ARG A 20 41.55 29.90 -46.49
CA ARG A 20 41.56 28.89 -45.41
C ARG A 20 40.98 29.44 -44.12
N GLN A 21 41.33 30.66 -43.72
CA GLN A 21 40.76 31.32 -42.53
C GLN A 21 39.26 31.51 -42.67
N GLN A 22 38.77 32.00 -43.82
CA GLN A 22 37.34 32.18 -44.05
C GLN A 22 36.56 30.85 -44.03
N LEU A 23 37.16 29.76 -44.52
CA LEU A 23 36.54 28.43 -44.46
C LEU A 23 36.44 27.91 -43.02
N LEU A 24 37.46 28.16 -42.18
CA LEU A 24 37.45 27.80 -40.77
C LEU A 24 36.39 28.61 -40.01
N GLU A 25 36.32 29.92 -40.22
CA GLU A 25 35.30 30.77 -39.59
C GLU A 25 33.88 30.36 -40.01
N LYS A 26 33.66 30.02 -41.28
CA LYS A 26 32.35 29.50 -41.76
C LYS A 26 32.00 28.18 -41.08
N ARG A 27 32.96 27.28 -40.87
CA ARG A 27 32.75 26.01 -40.17
C ARG A 27 32.44 26.22 -38.69
N GLU A 28 33.12 27.12 -38.01
CA GLU A 28 32.85 27.44 -36.61
C GLU A 28 31.48 28.08 -36.42
N LYS A 29 31.09 29.02 -37.30
CA LYS A 29 29.75 29.63 -37.28
C LYS A 29 28.67 28.56 -37.46
N LYS A 30 28.85 27.62 -38.40
CA LYS A 30 27.91 26.50 -38.60
C LYS A 30 27.82 25.59 -37.37
N LYS A 31 28.94 25.25 -36.73
CA LYS A 31 28.95 24.46 -35.49
C LYS A 31 28.23 25.16 -34.34
N LYS A 32 28.47 26.47 -34.16
CA LYS A 32 27.78 27.28 -33.14
C LYS A 32 26.28 27.33 -33.37
N VAL A 33 25.85 27.52 -34.62
CA VAL A 33 24.42 27.50 -34.99
C VAL A 33 23.81 26.12 -34.75
N GLN A 34 24.51 25.05 -35.10
CA GLN A 34 24.03 23.68 -34.89
C GLN A 34 23.89 23.34 -33.39
N LEU A 35 24.83 23.79 -32.55
CA LEU A 35 24.74 23.63 -31.09
C LEU A 35 23.56 24.41 -30.49
N LEU A 36 23.31 25.64 -30.96
CA LEU A 36 22.16 26.43 -30.55
C LEU A 36 20.83 25.74 -30.92
N LEU A 37 20.73 25.20 -32.13
CA LEU A 37 19.53 24.47 -32.57
C LEU A 37 19.28 23.20 -31.74
N LEU A 38 20.31 22.42 -31.43
CA LEU A 38 20.19 21.25 -30.56
C LEU A 38 19.73 21.65 -29.14
N GLY A 39 20.25 22.75 -28.59
CA GLY A 39 19.82 23.28 -27.31
C GLY A 39 18.33 23.65 -27.29
N ILE A 40 17.85 24.31 -28.35
CA ILE A 40 16.43 24.67 -28.49
C ILE A 40 15.55 23.41 -28.54
N VAL A 41 15.95 22.38 -29.29
CA VAL A 41 15.18 21.13 -29.38
C VAL A 41 15.05 20.44 -28.02
N ILE A 42 16.14 20.37 -27.24
CA ILE A 42 16.11 19.77 -25.90
C ILE A 42 15.14 20.53 -25.00
N VAL A 43 15.20 21.86 -24.97
CA VAL A 43 14.29 22.69 -24.16
C VAL A 43 12.83 22.45 -24.55
N VAL A 44 12.52 22.41 -25.85
CA VAL A 44 11.16 22.16 -26.34
C VAL A 44 10.66 20.78 -25.89
N THR A 45 11.48 19.72 -25.96
CA THR A 45 11.06 18.37 -25.54
C THR A 45 10.77 18.28 -24.04
N VAL A 46 11.56 18.95 -23.20
CA VAL A 46 11.35 18.98 -21.75
C VAL A 46 10.07 19.73 -21.41
N VAL A 47 9.84 20.88 -22.04
CA VAL A 47 8.62 21.68 -21.82
C VAL A 47 7.37 20.89 -22.24
N LEU A 48 7.40 20.21 -23.39
CA LEU A 48 6.28 19.39 -23.86
C LEU A 48 5.97 18.25 -22.87
N GLY A 49 7.00 17.59 -22.35
CA GLY A 49 6.86 16.52 -21.36
C GLY A 49 6.20 17.01 -20.06
N VAL A 50 6.63 18.17 -19.54
CA VAL A 50 6.04 18.76 -18.33
C VAL A 50 4.56 19.12 -18.54
N VAL A 51 4.21 19.70 -19.69
CA VAL A 51 2.81 20.05 -20.01
C VAL A 51 1.92 18.82 -20.08
N ILE A 52 2.39 17.71 -20.67
CA ILE A 52 1.63 16.46 -20.75
C ILE A 52 1.39 15.88 -19.36
N ILE A 53 2.43 15.83 -18.51
CA ILE A 53 2.32 15.32 -17.14
C ILE A 53 1.33 16.17 -16.32
N GLN A 54 1.44 17.50 -16.36
CA GLN A 54 0.52 18.38 -15.64
C GLN A 54 -0.93 18.25 -16.13
N SER A 55 -1.13 18.08 -17.44
CA SER A 55 -2.45 17.87 -18.03
C SER A 55 -3.05 16.52 -17.66
N ALA A 56 -2.23 15.47 -17.55
CA ALA A 56 -2.66 14.16 -17.07
C ALA A 56 -3.03 14.20 -15.58
N VAL A 57 -2.18 14.81 -14.74
CA VAL A 57 -2.43 14.94 -13.30
C VAL A 57 -3.70 15.74 -13.00
N LYS A 58 -4.00 16.80 -13.77
CA LYS A 58 -5.27 17.55 -13.63
C LYS A 58 -6.51 16.76 -14.08
N LYS A 59 -6.34 15.75 -14.94
CA LYS A 59 -7.43 14.90 -15.46
C LYS A 59 -7.62 13.59 -14.70
N VAL A 60 -6.73 13.24 -13.76
CA VAL A 60 -7.01 12.15 -12.83
C VAL A 60 -7.90 12.71 -11.72
N PRO A 61 -9.20 12.37 -11.68
CA PRO A 61 -9.99 12.71 -10.51
C PRO A 61 -9.37 11.98 -9.31
N ALA A 62 -8.83 12.74 -8.36
CA ALA A 62 -8.47 12.28 -7.02
C ALA A 62 -9.71 11.89 -6.19
N ALA A 63 -10.74 11.31 -6.83
CA ALA A 63 -12.06 11.05 -6.29
C ALA A 63 -12.31 9.56 -5.99
N ASN A 64 -11.31 8.69 -6.13
CA ASN A 64 -11.45 7.25 -5.86
C ASN A 64 -10.45 6.69 -4.85
N GLN A 65 -9.84 7.56 -4.04
CA GLN A 65 -9.55 7.15 -2.68
C GLN A 65 -10.79 7.52 -1.88
N LYS A 66 -11.78 6.60 -1.84
CA LYS A 66 -12.70 6.58 -0.71
C LYS A 66 -11.80 6.58 0.52
N LYS A 67 -11.69 7.72 1.18
CA LYS A 67 -11.31 7.77 2.58
C LYS A 67 -12.37 6.92 3.25
N VAL A 68 -12.08 5.62 3.39
CA VAL A 68 -12.91 4.73 4.20
C VAL A 68 -12.83 5.40 5.56
N GLU A 69 -13.89 6.09 5.93
CA GLU A 69 -14.09 6.50 7.30
C GLU A 69 -14.00 5.21 8.08
N THR A 70 -12.85 4.98 8.73
CA THR A 70 -12.65 3.82 9.59
C THR A 70 -13.63 4.04 10.72
N ILE A 71 -14.85 3.50 10.57
CA ILE A 71 -15.84 3.48 11.63
C ILE A 71 -15.13 2.78 12.78
N LYS A 72 -14.74 3.57 13.78
CA LYS A 72 -14.02 3.07 14.93
C LYS A 72 -15.04 2.36 15.79
N TYR A 73 -15.15 1.05 15.62
CA TYR A 73 -16.01 0.22 16.43
C TYR A 73 -15.49 0.23 17.86
N ILE A 74 -16.29 0.79 18.77
CA ILE A 74 -16.03 0.80 20.20
C ILE A 74 -16.78 -0.40 20.78
N PRO A 75 -16.09 -1.39 21.36
CA PRO A 75 -16.75 -2.54 21.96
C PRO A 75 -17.53 -2.10 23.21
N THR A 76 -18.75 -2.61 23.36
CA THR A 76 -19.55 -2.42 24.59
C THR A 76 -19.14 -3.46 25.64
N VAL A 77 -18.66 -4.62 25.18
CA VAL A 77 -18.31 -5.76 26.02
C VAL A 77 -16.99 -5.55 26.76
N SER A 78 -16.90 -6.08 27.99
CA SER A 78 -15.66 -6.09 28.77
C SER A 78 -14.61 -6.99 28.11
N ILE A 79 -13.47 -6.38 27.77
CA ILE A 79 -12.27 -7.09 27.30
C ILE A 79 -11.35 -7.25 28.50
N ILE A 80 -11.04 -8.50 28.86
CA ILE A 80 -10.12 -8.83 29.97
C ILE A 80 -8.79 -9.30 29.38
N ASP A 81 -7.71 -8.71 29.87
CA ASP A 81 -6.34 -9.14 29.56
C ASP A 81 -5.84 -10.07 30.68
N GLU A 82 -5.53 -11.33 30.35
CA GLU A 82 -5.00 -12.31 31.31
C GLU A 82 -3.56 -12.01 31.73
N ASP A 83 -2.78 -11.29 30.91
CA ASP A 83 -1.39 -10.94 31.25
C ASP A 83 -1.32 -9.88 32.36
N GLY A 84 -2.46 -9.28 32.75
CA GLY A 84 -2.53 -8.23 33.77
C GLY A 84 -1.82 -6.94 33.35
N SER A 85 -1.38 -6.84 32.09
CA SER A 85 -0.67 -5.68 31.54
C SER A 85 -1.58 -4.46 31.39
N ASN A 86 -2.90 -4.69 31.43
CA ASN A 86 -3.96 -3.71 31.22
C ASN A 86 -3.80 -2.96 29.88
N PHE A 87 -3.02 -3.51 28.95
CA PHE A 87 -2.69 -2.90 27.68
C PHE A 87 -3.45 -3.60 26.55
N ILE A 88 -4.65 -3.10 26.27
CA ILE A 88 -5.48 -3.60 25.18
C ILE A 88 -5.24 -2.76 23.93
N THR A 89 -4.70 -3.40 22.89
CA THR A 89 -4.39 -2.74 21.62
C THR A 89 -5.66 -2.23 20.91
N GLU A 90 -5.54 -1.14 20.16
CA GLU A 90 -6.67 -0.57 19.39
C GLU A 90 -7.23 -1.58 18.38
N ARG A 91 -6.36 -2.39 17.77
CA ARG A 91 -6.78 -3.47 16.87
C ARG A 91 -7.70 -4.47 17.56
N THR A 92 -7.40 -4.85 18.80
CA THR A 92 -8.25 -5.78 19.56
C THR A 92 -9.61 -5.15 19.87
N LYS A 93 -9.62 -3.87 20.28
CA LYS A 93 -10.88 -3.15 20.53
C LYS A 93 -11.76 -3.08 19.28
N GLN A 94 -11.17 -2.71 18.14
CA GLN A 94 -11.86 -2.66 16.86
C GLN A 94 -12.38 -4.03 16.44
N TYR A 95 -11.55 -5.07 16.59
CA TYR A 95 -11.93 -6.44 16.24
C TYR A 95 -13.14 -6.90 17.08
N VAL A 96 -13.08 -6.75 18.40
CA VAL A 96 -14.19 -7.14 19.30
C VAL A 96 -15.44 -6.30 19.01
N GLY A 97 -15.31 -5.00 18.81
CA GLY A 97 -16.47 -4.13 18.51
C GLY A 97 -17.13 -4.46 17.17
N LEU A 98 -16.35 -4.79 16.15
CA LEU A 98 -16.89 -5.25 14.87
C LEU A 98 -17.55 -6.63 15.01
N PHE A 99 -16.92 -7.54 15.75
CA PHE A 99 -17.48 -8.87 16.02
C PHE A 99 -18.80 -8.78 16.78
N GLU A 100 -18.91 -7.88 17.76
CA GLU A 100 -20.13 -7.63 18.53
C GLU A 100 -21.28 -7.21 17.62
N LYS A 101 -21.01 -6.29 16.67
CA LYS A 101 -21.98 -5.88 15.67
C LYS A 101 -22.42 -7.07 14.79
N ASP A 102 -21.47 -7.78 14.18
CA ASP A 102 -21.78 -8.91 13.29
C ASP A 102 -22.56 -10.01 14.03
N ALA A 103 -22.17 -10.30 15.29
CA ALA A 103 -22.85 -11.26 16.15
C ALA A 103 -24.29 -10.82 16.46
N SER A 104 -24.50 -9.54 16.78
CA SER A 104 -25.82 -9.00 17.07
C SER A 104 -26.77 -9.09 15.87
N GLU A 105 -26.27 -8.85 14.66
CA GLU A 105 -27.03 -9.01 13.41
C GLU A 105 -27.41 -10.48 13.17
N SER A 106 -26.62 -11.42 13.67
CA SER A 106 -26.85 -12.87 13.60
C SER A 106 -27.64 -13.43 14.79
N GLY A 107 -28.12 -12.59 15.71
CA GLY A 107 -28.87 -13.00 16.90
C GLY A 107 -28.03 -13.65 18.01
N LEU A 108 -26.71 -13.48 17.97
CA LEU A 108 -25.79 -13.93 19.02
C LEU A 108 -25.32 -12.72 19.85
N LYS A 109 -25.18 -12.91 21.16
CA LYS A 109 -24.71 -11.87 22.07
C LYS A 109 -23.42 -12.29 22.73
N ILE A 110 -22.39 -11.46 22.61
CA ILE A 110 -21.10 -11.65 23.28
C ILE A 110 -21.22 -11.11 24.70
N ILE A 111 -20.83 -11.92 25.69
CA ILE A 111 -20.85 -11.52 27.11
C ILE A 111 -19.48 -11.08 27.61
N LYS A 112 -18.41 -11.63 27.02
CA LYS A 112 -17.04 -11.42 27.48
C LYS A 112 -16.05 -11.73 26.36
N ALA A 113 -14.99 -10.94 26.30
CA ALA A 113 -13.83 -11.23 25.46
C ALA A 113 -12.58 -11.30 26.36
N ILE A 114 -11.75 -12.31 26.15
CA ILE A 114 -10.50 -12.52 26.91
C ILE A 114 -9.33 -12.53 25.94
N ILE A 115 -8.28 -11.79 26.24
CA ILE A 115 -6.99 -11.91 25.57
C ILE A 115 -6.18 -12.97 26.34
N PRO A 116 -5.88 -14.13 25.75
CA PRO A 116 -5.16 -15.19 26.45
C PRO A 116 -3.73 -14.77 26.79
N ALA A 117 -3.22 -15.26 27.92
CA ALA A 117 -1.87 -14.92 28.38
C ALA A 117 -0.78 -15.23 27.33
N GLY A 118 0.12 -14.27 27.10
CA GLY A 118 1.21 -14.37 26.12
C GLY A 118 0.77 -14.32 24.65
N LYS A 119 -0.49 -14.01 24.35
CA LYS A 119 -1.04 -13.96 22.98
C LYS A 119 -1.52 -12.56 22.59
N ALA A 120 -0.79 -11.90 21.69
CA ALA A 120 -1.14 -10.55 21.23
C ALA A 120 -2.18 -10.48 20.08
N ARG A 121 -2.49 -11.62 19.44
CA ARG A 121 -3.34 -11.68 18.22
C ARG A 121 -4.47 -12.70 18.31
N GLU A 122 -4.77 -13.17 19.51
CA GLU A 122 -5.85 -14.11 19.76
C GLU A 122 -6.84 -13.49 20.75
N VAL A 123 -8.10 -13.87 20.62
CA VAL A 123 -9.15 -13.48 21.55
C VAL A 123 -10.09 -14.66 21.75
N ASP A 124 -10.40 -14.95 23.01
CA ASP A 124 -11.35 -15.97 23.41
C ASP A 124 -12.70 -15.28 23.68
N LEU A 125 -13.71 -15.63 22.89
CA LEU A 125 -15.05 -15.03 22.93
C LEU A 125 -16.04 -15.94 23.65
N TYR A 126 -16.84 -15.34 24.52
CA TYR A 126 -17.90 -16.01 25.28
C TYR A 126 -19.26 -15.47 24.85
N PHE A 127 -20.21 -16.36 24.61
CA PHE A 127 -21.55 -16.02 24.16
C PHE A 127 -22.60 -16.30 25.24
N GLU A 128 -23.68 -15.51 25.21
CA GLU A 128 -24.82 -15.69 26.12
C GLU A 128 -25.49 -17.06 25.90
N GLY A 129 -25.81 -17.75 26.99
CA GLY A 129 -26.47 -19.07 26.95
C GLY A 129 -25.58 -20.24 26.53
N ARG A 130 -24.25 -20.06 26.54
CA ARG A 130 -23.26 -21.09 26.17
C ARG A 130 -22.20 -21.28 27.25
N GLU A 131 -21.77 -22.52 27.44
CA GLU A 131 -20.71 -22.89 28.40
C GLU A 131 -19.33 -22.84 27.72
N GLU A 132 -19.29 -23.09 26.41
CA GLU A 132 -18.06 -23.10 25.62
C GLU A 132 -17.61 -21.70 25.20
N PHE A 133 -16.29 -21.54 25.07
CA PHE A 133 -15.69 -20.33 24.50
C PHE A 133 -15.03 -20.60 23.15
N TYR A 134 -14.88 -19.55 22.35
CA TYR A 134 -14.42 -19.63 20.97
C TYR A 134 -13.08 -18.92 20.80
N LYS A 135 -12.03 -19.66 20.43
CA LYS A 135 -10.70 -19.11 20.16
C LYS A 135 -10.66 -18.51 18.77
N CYS A 136 -10.45 -17.21 18.71
CA CYS A 136 -10.44 -16.43 17.47
C CYS A 136 -9.07 -15.80 17.22
N ASN A 137 -8.79 -15.46 15.96
CA ASN A 137 -7.55 -14.80 15.55
C ASN A 137 -7.87 -13.42 14.95
N LEU A 138 -7.19 -12.37 15.43
CA LEU A 138 -7.34 -11.00 14.95
C LEU A 138 -6.88 -10.79 13.49
N GLY A 139 -6.28 -11.81 12.88
CA GLY A 139 -5.89 -11.83 11.47
C GLY A 139 -6.99 -12.25 10.52
N ARG A 140 -8.09 -12.85 10.99
CA ARG A 140 -9.23 -13.28 10.18
C ARG A 140 -10.34 -12.22 10.16
N GLY A 141 -11.22 -12.29 9.16
CA GLY A 141 -12.43 -11.48 9.14
C GLY A 141 -13.40 -11.88 10.27
N THR A 142 -14.06 -10.90 10.89
CA THR A 142 -15.06 -11.14 11.95
C THR A 142 -16.27 -11.90 11.43
N ALA A 143 -16.80 -11.51 10.27
CA ALA A 143 -17.93 -12.16 9.61
C ALA A 143 -17.64 -13.64 9.26
N GLU A 144 -16.50 -13.92 8.63
CA GLU A 144 -16.09 -15.30 8.31
C GLU A 144 -15.95 -16.16 9.56
N THR A 145 -15.31 -15.62 10.59
CA THR A 145 -15.12 -16.32 11.87
C THR A 145 -16.47 -16.58 12.53
N LEU A 146 -17.41 -15.63 12.47
CA LEU A 146 -18.76 -15.78 13.01
C LEU A 146 -19.56 -16.86 12.26
N GLU A 147 -19.46 -16.94 10.93
CA GLU A 147 -20.10 -18.02 10.17
C GLU A 147 -19.60 -19.39 10.60
N ASP A 148 -18.29 -19.54 10.76
CA ASP A 148 -17.66 -20.78 11.24
C ASP A 148 -18.18 -21.13 12.65
N ILE A 149 -18.31 -20.14 13.54
CA ILE A 149 -18.89 -20.31 14.87
C ILE A 149 -20.35 -20.77 14.79
N ILE A 150 -21.19 -20.13 13.97
CA ILE A 150 -22.61 -20.49 13.83
C ILE A 150 -22.77 -21.93 13.32
N ARG A 151 -21.93 -22.35 12.36
CA ARG A 151 -21.92 -23.73 11.89
C ARG A 151 -21.54 -24.71 13.00
N MET A 152 -20.52 -24.38 13.80
CA MET A 152 -20.12 -25.20 14.94
C MET A 152 -21.17 -25.27 16.03
N ILE A 153 -21.82 -24.15 16.33
CA ILE A 153 -22.98 -24.07 17.21
C ILE A 153 -24.07 -25.06 16.77
N GLY A 154 -24.43 -25.03 15.48
CA GLY A 154 -25.43 -25.94 14.92
C GLY A 154 -25.01 -27.40 15.00
N PHE A 155 -23.75 -27.69 14.72
CA PHE A 155 -23.17 -29.04 14.83
C PHE A 155 -23.22 -29.57 16.28
N LEU A 156 -22.75 -28.78 17.25
CA LEU A 156 -22.74 -29.16 18.66
C LEU A 156 -24.15 -29.42 19.19
N LYS A 157 -25.11 -28.58 18.81
CA LYS A 157 -26.53 -28.77 19.17
C LYS A 157 -27.11 -30.05 18.58
N LYS A 158 -26.80 -30.35 17.31
CA LYS A 158 -27.29 -31.56 16.62
C LYS A 158 -26.72 -32.84 17.23
N GLN A 159 -25.46 -32.80 17.67
CA GLN A 159 -24.77 -33.94 18.29
C GLN A 159 -24.96 -34.02 19.81
N ASN A 160 -25.63 -33.02 20.41
CA ASN A 160 -25.80 -32.89 21.86
C ASN A 160 -24.47 -32.98 22.64
N LEU A 161 -23.42 -32.37 22.09
CA LEU A 161 -22.07 -32.40 22.67
C LEU A 161 -21.84 -31.18 23.55
N LYS A 162 -21.33 -31.42 24.76
CA LYS A 162 -20.74 -30.38 25.60
C LYS A 162 -19.24 -30.31 25.35
N VAL A 163 -18.75 -29.11 25.11
CA VAL A 163 -17.34 -28.86 24.80
C VAL A 163 -16.82 -27.74 25.70
N GLY A 164 -15.54 -27.80 26.04
CA GLY A 164 -14.89 -26.73 26.80
C GLY A 164 -14.57 -25.53 25.91
N TYR A 165 -14.03 -25.80 24.72
CA TYR A 165 -13.71 -24.75 23.75
C TYR A 165 -13.86 -25.22 22.31
N VAL A 166 -14.05 -24.24 21.43
CA VAL A 166 -13.98 -24.39 19.98
C VAL A 166 -12.90 -23.45 19.44
N ASP A 167 -11.99 -23.98 18.66
CA ASP A 167 -10.90 -23.26 18.00
C ASP A 167 -11.25 -23.02 16.54
N VAL A 168 -11.51 -21.76 16.21
CA VAL A 168 -11.86 -21.28 14.86
C VAL A 168 -10.75 -20.41 14.27
N ARG A 169 -9.50 -20.55 14.74
CA ARG A 169 -8.37 -19.74 14.25
C ARG A 169 -7.97 -20.10 12.81
N ILE A 170 -8.37 -21.26 12.30
CA ILE A 170 -8.03 -21.76 10.97
C ILE A 170 -9.25 -21.60 10.06
N GLU A 171 -9.03 -21.06 8.87
CA GLU A 171 -10.09 -20.88 7.88
C GLU A 171 -10.71 -22.22 7.45
N GLY A 172 -12.04 -22.28 7.47
CA GLY A 172 -12.83 -23.44 7.04
C GLY A 172 -12.66 -24.69 7.92
N ARG A 173 -11.95 -24.58 9.05
CA ARG A 173 -11.72 -25.70 9.97
C ARG A 173 -11.90 -25.25 11.41
N ALA A 174 -12.71 -26.01 12.14
CA ALA A 174 -12.89 -25.81 13.57
C ALA A 174 -12.50 -27.07 14.34
N TYR A 175 -11.75 -26.90 15.42
CA TYR A 175 -11.40 -27.98 16.34
C TYR A 175 -12.12 -27.75 17.66
N TYR A 176 -12.57 -28.79 18.34
CA TYR A 176 -13.20 -28.65 19.64
C TYR A 176 -12.58 -29.63 20.61
N LYS A 177 -12.65 -29.30 21.90
CA LYS A 177 -12.29 -30.22 22.98
C LYS A 177 -13.53 -30.56 23.77
N ALA A 178 -13.89 -31.84 23.81
CA ALA A 178 -14.94 -32.34 24.68
C ALA A 178 -14.56 -32.10 26.15
N THR A 179 -15.56 -31.78 26.96
CA THR A 179 -15.42 -31.61 28.41
C THR A 179 -15.27 -32.97 29.10
#